data_AF-A0A358Y2M8-F1
#
_entry.id   AF-A0A358Y2M8-F1
#
_cell.length_a   1.000
_cell.length_b   1.000
_cell.length_c   1.000
_cell.angle_alpha   90.00
_cell.angle_beta   90.00
_cell.angle_gamma   90.00
#
_symmetry.space_group_name_H-M   'P 1'
#
loop_
_entity.id
_entity.type
_entity.pdbx_description
1 polymer ?
#
loop_
_entity_poly.entity_id
_entity_poly.type
_entity_poly.pdbx_seq_one_letter_code
_entity_poly.pdbx_strand_id
1 'polypeptide(L)'
;RILYADAEGRMKIAAAFNQAIRKGEIGPVVLGRDHHDVSGTDSPYRETSNIYDGSRFTADMAIQNVIGDSFRGATWVSIHNGGGVGWGEVINGGFGMLLDGSEDANRNLHMMLHWDVNNGIARRNWARNENAIFAIKRAMEVEPKLCVTLPNFVEDETIENVVK
;
A
#
# COMPACT_ATOMS: atom_id res chain seq x y z
N ARG A 1 14.28 2.66 13.69
CA ARG A 1 13.18 3.57 14.12
C ARG A 1 11.93 3.20 13.33
N ILE A 2 10.74 3.32 13.90
CA ILE A 2 9.47 3.06 13.20
C ILE A 2 8.45 4.14 13.58
N LEU A 3 7.59 4.50 12.63
CA LEU A 3 6.44 5.40 12.78
C LEU A 3 5.42 5.11 11.68
N TYR A 4 4.18 5.58 11.85
CA TYR A 4 3.15 5.50 10.81
C TYR A 4 3.10 6.80 10.01
N ALA A 5 2.98 6.66 8.69
CA ALA A 5 2.80 7.75 7.75
C ALA A 5 2.00 7.27 6.54
N ASP A 6 1.22 8.17 5.96
CA ASP A 6 0.51 7.98 4.69
C ASP A 6 1.44 8.13 3.48
N ALA A 7 0.91 8.05 2.25
CA ALA A 7 1.70 8.11 1.03
C ALA A 7 2.57 9.36 0.96
N GLU A 8 1.98 10.53 1.21
CA GLU A 8 2.67 11.82 1.17
C GLU A 8 3.72 11.92 2.29
N GLY A 9 3.37 11.52 3.51
CA GLY A 9 4.30 11.50 4.64
C GLY A 9 5.51 10.60 4.39
N ARG A 10 5.29 9.37 3.90
CA ARG A 10 6.37 8.43 3.56
C ARG A 10 7.30 9.02 2.51
N MET A 11 6.77 9.55 1.42
CA MET A 11 7.56 10.14 0.34
C MET A 11 8.37 11.35 0.81
N LYS A 12 7.75 12.26 1.58
CA LYS A 12 8.46 13.45 2.11
C LYS A 12 9.59 13.10 3.06
N ILE A 13 9.37 12.15 3.96
CA ILE A 13 10.40 11.68 4.90
C ILE A 13 11.54 11.00 4.14
N ALA A 14 11.22 10.12 3.19
CA ALA A 14 12.20 9.43 2.36
C ALA A 14 13.03 10.41 1.51
N ALA A 15 12.40 11.40 0.89
CA ALA A 15 13.09 12.45 0.13
C ALA A 15 14.01 13.28 1.03
N ALA A 16 13.58 13.64 2.24
CA ALA A 16 14.40 14.35 3.21
C ALA A 16 15.64 13.54 3.64
N PHE A 17 15.49 12.24 3.90
CA PHE A 17 16.63 11.37 4.17
C PHE A 17 17.59 11.31 2.98
N ASN A 18 17.08 11.09 1.77
CA ASN A 18 17.91 11.02 0.58
C ASN A 18 18.66 12.34 0.32
N GLN A 19 18.02 13.49 0.58
CA GLN A 19 18.67 14.80 0.51
C GLN A 19 19.77 14.97 1.56
N ALA A 20 19.54 14.56 2.81
CA ALA A 20 20.54 14.63 3.88
C ALA A 20 21.77 13.75 3.56
N ILE A 21 21.55 12.56 2.99
CA ILE A 21 22.63 11.67 2.52
C ILE A 21 23.43 12.36 1.42
N ARG A 22 22.76 12.96 0.43
CA ARG A 22 23.43 13.68 -0.65
C ARG A 22 24.30 14.84 -0.14
N LYS A 23 23.86 15.52 0.92
CA LYS A 23 24.62 16.60 1.55
C LYS A 23 25.77 16.11 2.44
N GLY A 24 25.89 14.80 2.64
CA GLY A 24 26.88 14.20 3.54
C GLY A 24 26.58 14.39 5.03
N GLU A 25 25.35 14.77 5.39
CA GLU A 25 24.94 14.99 6.78
C GLU A 25 24.76 13.66 7.52
N ILE A 26 24.35 12.61 6.81
CA ILE A 26 24.17 11.24 7.31
C ILE A 26 24.67 10.21 6.28
N GLY A 27 24.91 8.97 6.72
CA GLY A 27 25.20 7.85 5.82
C GLY A 27 23.94 7.23 5.20
N PRO A 28 24.09 6.26 4.25
CA PRO A 28 22.98 5.60 3.58
C PRO A 28 21.93 5.01 4.54
N VAL A 29 20.67 5.03 4.12
CA VAL A 29 19.52 4.57 4.93
C VAL A 29 18.73 3.54 4.15
N VAL A 30 18.40 2.41 4.79
CA VAL A 30 17.45 1.44 4.25
C VAL A 30 16.06 1.74 4.80
N LEU A 31 15.12 2.05 3.90
CA LEU A 31 13.70 2.07 4.20
C LEU A 31 13.14 0.65 4.13
N GLY A 32 12.19 0.37 5.01
CA GLY A 32 11.38 -0.84 4.99
C GLY A 32 10.17 -0.66 5.89
N ARG A 33 9.40 -1.73 6.04
CA ARG A 33 8.23 -1.79 6.93
C ARG A 33 7.95 -3.22 7.35
N ASP A 34 7.14 -3.37 8.38
CA ASP A 34 6.46 -4.64 8.63
C ASP A 34 5.46 -4.93 7.48
N HIS A 35 5.05 -6.19 7.35
CA HIS A 35 4.02 -6.58 6.39
C HIS A 35 2.62 -6.20 6.90
N HIS A 36 2.48 -5.87 8.19
CA HIS A 36 1.27 -5.27 8.75
C HIS A 36 1.10 -3.82 8.25
N ASP A 37 0.62 -3.68 7.02
CA ASP A 37 0.44 -2.41 6.32
C ASP A 37 -0.79 -2.43 5.41
N VAL A 38 -1.12 -1.27 4.85
CA VAL A 38 -2.35 -1.03 4.07
C VAL A 38 -2.50 -1.95 2.85
N SER A 39 -1.41 -2.23 2.13
CA SER A 39 -1.41 -2.96 0.84
C SER A 39 -0.69 -4.31 0.87
N GLY A 40 0.28 -4.46 1.77
CA GLY A 40 1.22 -5.58 1.73
C GLY A 40 0.61 -6.93 2.11
N THR A 41 -0.57 -6.96 2.75
CA THR A 41 -1.09 -8.20 3.35
C THR A 41 -2.58 -8.39 3.12
N ASP A 42 -2.92 -9.56 2.59
CA ASP A 42 -4.28 -10.11 2.60
C ASP A 42 -4.40 -11.13 3.72
N SER A 43 -5.25 -10.82 4.71
CA SER A 43 -5.43 -11.60 5.93
C SER A 43 -6.86 -11.46 6.46
N PRO A 44 -7.75 -12.43 6.21
CA PRO A 44 -9.16 -12.34 6.59
C PRO A 44 -9.37 -12.25 8.10
N TYR A 45 -8.37 -12.60 8.91
CA TYR A 45 -8.41 -12.58 10.37
C TYR A 45 -7.68 -11.39 11.00
N ARG A 46 -7.04 -10.54 10.19
CA ARG A 46 -6.30 -9.37 10.69
C ARG A 46 -6.34 -8.19 9.73
N GLU A 47 -5.40 -8.05 8.79
CA GLU A 47 -5.24 -6.86 7.95
C GLU A 47 -6.43 -6.54 7.03
N THR A 48 -7.16 -7.55 6.55
CA THR A 48 -8.34 -7.40 5.69
C THR A 48 -9.62 -7.89 6.39
N SER A 49 -9.59 -8.03 7.72
CA SER A 49 -10.74 -8.48 8.52
C SER A 49 -11.96 -7.55 8.45
N ASN A 50 -11.74 -6.26 8.17
CA ASN A 50 -12.77 -5.24 8.03
C ASN A 50 -13.29 -5.08 6.58
N ILE A 51 -13.03 -6.05 5.71
CA ILE A 51 -13.49 -6.09 4.33
C ILE A 51 -14.67 -7.06 4.21
N TYR A 52 -15.83 -6.55 3.80
CA TYR A 52 -17.12 -7.27 3.85
C TYR A 52 -17.76 -7.54 2.49
N ASP A 53 -17.09 -7.17 1.39
CA ASP A 53 -17.53 -7.51 0.03
C ASP A 53 -17.24 -8.98 -0.37
N GLY A 54 -16.74 -9.78 0.56
CA GLY A 54 -16.30 -11.15 0.36
C GLY A 54 -14.84 -11.28 -0.07
N SER A 55 -14.20 -10.21 -0.54
CA SER A 55 -12.83 -10.26 -1.07
C SER A 55 -11.76 -10.44 0.00
N ARG A 56 -12.08 -10.41 1.30
CA ARG A 56 -11.09 -10.59 2.37
C ARG A 56 -10.32 -11.93 2.31
N PHE A 57 -10.87 -12.92 1.61
CA PHE A 57 -10.28 -14.25 1.42
C PHE A 57 -9.40 -14.37 0.17
N THR A 58 -9.33 -13.33 -0.67
CA THR A 58 -8.44 -13.30 -1.84
C THR A 58 -7.02 -12.90 -1.45
N ALA A 59 -6.04 -13.10 -2.34
CA ALA A 59 -4.64 -12.70 -2.12
C ALA A 59 -4.11 -11.71 -3.19
N ASP A 60 -4.99 -11.19 -4.05
CA ASP A 60 -4.61 -10.37 -5.19
C ASP A 60 -3.89 -9.08 -4.78
N MET A 61 -4.31 -8.43 -3.69
CA MET A 61 -3.73 -7.16 -3.27
C MET A 61 -2.26 -7.33 -2.85
N ALA A 62 -1.96 -8.34 -2.03
CA ALA A 62 -0.61 -8.63 -1.58
C ALA A 62 0.32 -9.03 -2.74
N ILE A 63 -0.17 -9.87 -3.67
CA ILE A 63 0.59 -10.29 -4.85
C ILE A 63 0.81 -9.12 -5.81
N GLN A 64 -0.22 -8.31 -6.09
CA GLN A 64 -0.07 -7.10 -6.91
C GLN A 64 0.90 -6.11 -6.25
N ASN A 65 0.88 -5.98 -4.93
CA ASN A 65 1.75 -5.04 -4.23
C ASN A 65 3.22 -5.36 -4.47
N VAL A 66 3.64 -6.59 -4.15
CA VAL A 66 5.03 -7.02 -4.25
C VAL A 66 5.53 -6.96 -5.70
N ILE A 67 4.66 -7.34 -6.65
CA ILE A 67 4.90 -7.21 -8.09
C ILE A 67 5.13 -5.73 -8.42
N GLY A 68 4.17 -4.84 -8.12
CA GLY A 68 4.29 -3.44 -8.49
C GLY A 68 5.46 -2.70 -7.83
N ASP A 69 5.85 -3.06 -6.61
CA ASP A 69 7.05 -2.55 -5.94
C ASP A 69 8.34 -2.94 -6.69
N SER A 70 8.41 -4.18 -7.18
CA SER A 70 9.60 -4.73 -7.83
C SER A 70 10.01 -3.99 -9.11
N PHE A 71 9.06 -3.37 -9.82
CA PHE A 71 9.33 -2.58 -11.03
C PHE A 71 9.31 -1.07 -10.79
N ARG A 72 9.15 -0.63 -9.54
CA ARG A 72 9.09 0.80 -9.17
C ARG A 72 10.27 1.26 -8.32
N GLY A 73 11.28 0.40 -8.16
CA GLY A 73 12.58 0.79 -7.59
C GLY A 73 12.80 0.36 -6.15
N ALA A 74 12.04 -0.62 -5.64
CA ALA A 74 12.47 -1.37 -4.47
C ALA A 74 13.87 -1.98 -4.71
N THR A 75 14.73 -1.97 -3.69
CA THR A 75 16.04 -2.65 -3.77
C THR A 75 15.88 -4.16 -3.66
N TRP A 76 14.94 -4.60 -2.81
CA TRP A 76 14.43 -5.97 -2.81
C TRP A 76 12.96 -5.98 -2.39
N VAL A 77 12.31 -7.09 -2.72
CA VAL A 77 10.93 -7.38 -2.34
C VAL A 77 10.84 -8.76 -1.71
N SER A 78 9.82 -8.99 -0.89
CA SER A 78 9.54 -10.27 -0.26
C SER A 78 8.06 -10.61 -0.35
N ILE A 79 7.75 -11.89 -0.50
CA ILE A 79 6.40 -12.44 -0.42
C ILE A 79 6.43 -13.69 0.43
N HIS A 80 5.57 -13.75 1.44
CA HIS A 80 5.54 -14.83 2.43
C HIS A 80 4.13 -15.43 2.57
N ASN A 81 4.10 -16.66 3.07
CA ASN A 81 2.88 -17.37 3.45
C ASN A 81 2.79 -17.46 4.98
N GLY A 82 1.73 -16.89 5.54
CA GLY A 82 1.33 -17.10 6.93
C GLY A 82 1.90 -16.12 7.96
N GLY A 83 2.40 -14.96 7.52
CA GLY A 83 2.86 -13.94 8.45
C GLY A 83 1.74 -13.47 9.38
N GLY A 84 2.01 -13.51 10.68
CA GLY A 84 1.10 -12.99 11.69
C GLY A 84 0.11 -13.99 12.26
N VAL A 85 -0.82 -14.51 11.45
CA VAL A 85 -1.90 -15.38 11.95
C VAL A 85 -1.70 -16.87 11.62
N GLY A 86 -0.63 -17.23 10.92
CA GLY A 86 -0.22 -18.63 10.72
C GLY A 86 -0.25 -19.11 9.26
N TRP A 87 0.46 -20.21 9.02
CA TRP A 87 0.64 -20.83 7.71
C TRP A 87 -0.68 -21.14 7.00
N GLY A 88 -0.83 -20.72 5.74
CA GLY A 88 -2.00 -20.99 4.90
C GLY A 88 -3.14 -19.98 5.06
N GLU A 89 -3.10 -19.15 6.10
CA GLU A 89 -4.18 -18.19 6.40
C GLU A 89 -3.95 -16.80 5.81
N VAL A 90 -2.72 -16.49 5.36
CA VAL A 90 -2.29 -15.14 4.97
C VAL A 90 -1.27 -15.17 3.84
N ILE A 91 -1.39 -14.21 2.94
CA ILE A 91 -0.33 -13.85 1.99
C ILE A 91 0.13 -12.43 2.33
N ASN A 92 1.41 -12.27 2.64
CA ASN A 92 1.97 -11.02 3.14
C ASN A 92 3.33 -10.69 2.52
N GLY A 93 3.47 -9.47 1.98
CA GLY A 93 4.64 -8.98 1.30
C GLY A 93 5.20 -7.67 1.86
N GLY A 94 6.46 -7.42 1.55
CA GLY A 94 7.22 -6.27 1.99
C GLY A 94 8.32 -5.89 1.02
N PHE A 95 9.03 -4.82 1.37
CA PHE A 95 10.11 -4.27 0.56
C PHE A 95 11.27 -3.81 1.45
N GLY A 96 12.45 -3.69 0.83
CA GLY A 96 13.49 -2.81 1.32
C GLY A 96 14.00 -1.91 0.21
N MET A 97 14.32 -0.66 0.55
CA MET A 97 14.78 0.34 -0.38
C MET A 97 15.99 1.07 0.20
N LEU A 98 17.11 1.00 -0.49
CA LEU A 98 18.30 1.77 -0.19
C LEU A 98 18.12 3.21 -0.68
N LEU A 99 18.27 4.15 0.23
CA LEU A 99 18.55 5.55 -0.06
C LEU A 99 20.05 5.77 0.06
N ASP A 100 20.66 6.20 -1.03
CA ASP A 100 22.11 6.43 -1.14
C ASP A 100 22.45 7.89 -1.52
N GLY A 101 21.44 8.76 -1.58
CA GLY A 101 21.58 10.15 -1.98
C GLY A 101 21.46 10.40 -3.49
N SER A 102 21.37 9.37 -4.32
CA SER A 102 21.31 9.50 -5.78
C SER A 102 19.97 10.10 -6.27
N GLU A 103 19.96 10.59 -7.52
CA GLU A 103 18.72 10.99 -8.20
C GLU A 103 17.83 9.78 -8.50
N ASP A 104 18.44 8.61 -8.78
CA ASP A 104 17.70 7.38 -9.02
C ASP A 104 16.96 6.92 -7.77
N ALA A 105 17.60 6.95 -6.59
CA ALA A 105 16.92 6.69 -5.32
C ALA A 105 15.78 7.68 -5.08
N ASN A 106 15.97 8.96 -5.43
CA ASN A 106 14.91 9.97 -5.34
C ASN A 106 13.73 9.69 -6.28
N ARG A 107 13.97 9.26 -7.51
CA ARG A 107 12.88 8.86 -8.42
C ARG A 107 12.16 7.61 -7.91
N ASN A 108 12.94 6.60 -7.51
CA ASN A 108 12.43 5.30 -7.07
C ASN A 108 11.58 5.40 -5.81
N LEU A 109 11.98 6.21 -4.82
CA LEU A 109 11.19 6.37 -3.60
C LEU A 109 9.81 6.95 -3.88
N HIS A 110 9.68 7.90 -4.81
CA HIS A 110 8.37 8.48 -5.15
C HIS A 110 7.51 7.45 -5.89
N MET A 111 8.07 6.75 -6.87
CA MET A 111 7.35 5.76 -7.66
C MET A 111 6.86 4.59 -6.80
N MET A 112 7.75 4.00 -5.99
CA MET A 112 7.43 2.82 -5.19
C MET A 112 6.52 3.17 -4.01
N LEU A 113 6.82 4.20 -3.21
CA LEU A 113 6.01 4.52 -2.02
C LEU A 113 4.62 5.03 -2.40
N HIS A 114 4.46 5.67 -3.57
CA HIS A 114 3.14 5.99 -4.10
C HIS A 114 2.33 4.72 -4.38
N TRP A 115 2.93 3.71 -5.00
CA TRP A 115 2.28 2.43 -5.29
C TRP A 115 2.00 1.60 -4.02
N ASP A 116 3.03 1.38 -3.19
CA ASP A 116 2.98 0.55 -1.96
C ASP A 116 1.88 1.00 -1.01
N VAL A 117 1.50 2.28 -1.03
CA VAL A 117 0.39 2.82 -0.23
C VAL A 117 -0.92 2.84 -1.02
N ASN A 118 -0.94 3.45 -2.22
CA ASN A 118 -2.21 3.69 -2.92
C ASN A 118 -2.83 2.42 -3.51
N ASN A 119 -2.08 1.34 -3.73
CA ASN A 119 -2.63 0.04 -4.14
C ASN A 119 -3.66 -0.48 -3.12
N GLY A 120 -3.29 -0.55 -1.85
CA GLY A 120 -4.16 -1.00 -0.77
C GLY A 120 -5.30 -0.03 -0.50
N ILE A 121 -5.05 1.28 -0.59
CA ILE A 121 -6.13 2.27 -0.49
C ILE A 121 -7.14 2.07 -1.62
N ALA A 122 -6.69 1.89 -2.88
CA ALA A 122 -7.56 1.66 -4.03
C ALA A 122 -8.41 0.40 -3.85
N ARG A 123 -7.81 -0.72 -3.41
CA ARG A 123 -8.52 -1.97 -3.13
C ARG A 123 -9.52 -1.79 -1.99
N ARG A 124 -9.12 -1.20 -0.86
CA ARG A 124 -10.01 -0.97 0.30
C ARG A 124 -11.15 -0.02 -0.05
N ASN A 125 -10.91 0.97 -0.91
CA ASN A 125 -11.95 1.81 -1.51
C ASN A 125 -12.95 0.95 -2.29
N TRP A 126 -12.46 0.06 -3.17
CA TRP A 126 -13.34 -0.80 -3.96
C TRP A 126 -14.21 -1.71 -3.08
N ALA A 127 -13.64 -2.18 -1.98
CA ALA A 127 -14.34 -2.90 -0.91
C ALA A 127 -15.23 -2.01 -0.02
N ARG A 128 -15.53 -0.77 -0.44
CA ARG A 128 -16.45 0.18 0.18
C ARG A 128 -16.03 0.70 1.56
N ASN A 129 -14.74 0.73 1.86
CA ASN A 129 -14.25 1.39 3.07
C ASN A 129 -14.30 2.92 2.91
N GLU A 130 -15.09 3.61 3.75
CA GLU A 130 -15.31 5.06 3.66
C GLU A 130 -14.03 5.89 3.74
N ASN A 131 -13.13 5.54 4.68
CA ASN A 131 -11.84 6.23 4.84
C ASN A 131 -10.93 6.02 3.63
N ALA A 132 -10.97 4.84 3.02
CA ALA A 132 -10.21 4.56 1.80
C ALA A 132 -10.78 5.31 0.59
N ILE A 133 -12.10 5.45 0.47
CA ILE A 133 -12.76 6.27 -0.56
C ILE A 133 -12.32 7.73 -0.42
N PHE A 134 -12.32 8.27 0.80
CA PHE A 134 -11.83 9.62 1.07
C PHE A 134 -10.36 9.78 0.67
N ALA A 135 -9.49 8.86 1.12
CA ALA A 135 -8.07 8.93 0.86
C ALA A 135 -7.73 8.78 -0.64
N ILE A 136 -8.38 7.87 -1.37
CA ILE A 136 -8.09 7.68 -2.79
C ILE A 136 -8.53 8.85 -3.64
N LYS A 137 -9.67 9.50 -3.31
CA LYS A 137 -10.11 10.72 -4.01
C LYS A 137 -9.07 11.82 -3.91
N ARG A 138 -8.53 12.06 -2.71
CA ARG A 138 -7.44 13.02 -2.49
C ARG A 138 -6.16 12.62 -3.22
N ALA A 139 -5.82 11.33 -3.26
CA ALA A 139 -4.67 10.85 -4.01
C ALA A 139 -4.81 11.10 -5.52
N MET A 140 -6.00 10.92 -6.10
CA MET A 140 -6.30 11.20 -7.51
C MET A 140 -6.32 12.71 -7.85
N GLU A 141 -6.67 13.57 -6.88
CA GLU A 141 -6.55 15.03 -7.04
C GLU A 141 -5.07 15.47 -7.11
N VAL A 142 -4.20 14.82 -6.33
CA VAL A 142 -2.76 15.14 -6.28
C VAL A 142 -1.99 14.56 -7.47
N GLU A 143 -2.32 13.35 -7.92
CA GLU A 143 -1.69 12.68 -9.05
C GLU A 143 -2.75 12.36 -10.14
N PRO A 144 -2.90 13.21 -11.16
CA PRO A 144 -3.92 13.04 -12.20
C PRO A 144 -3.79 11.77 -13.04
N LYS A 145 -2.62 11.10 -13.05
CA LYS A 145 -2.44 9.80 -13.72
C LYS A 145 -2.96 8.63 -12.90
N LEU A 146 -3.22 8.83 -11.61
CA LEU A 146 -3.89 7.84 -10.78
C LEU A 146 -5.39 7.90 -11.08
N CYS A 147 -5.90 6.93 -11.82
CA CYS A 147 -7.32 6.79 -12.11
C CYS A 147 -7.82 5.46 -11.54
N VAL A 148 -8.57 5.53 -10.45
CA VAL A 148 -9.07 4.35 -9.72
C VAL A 148 -10.60 4.29 -9.81
N THR A 149 -11.12 3.08 -9.98
CA THR A 149 -12.56 2.82 -9.95
C THR A 149 -13.13 3.10 -8.55
N LEU A 150 -14.13 3.99 -8.47
CA LEU A 150 -14.89 4.23 -7.24
C LEU A 150 -16.11 3.30 -7.18
N PRO A 151 -16.44 2.72 -6.02
CA PRO A 151 -17.63 1.90 -5.88
C PRO A 151 -18.89 2.78 -5.99
N ASN A 152 -19.93 2.23 -6.61
CA ASN A 152 -21.28 2.76 -6.48
C ASN A 152 -21.99 2.00 -5.36
N PHE A 153 -22.65 2.73 -4.46
CA PHE A 153 -23.40 2.15 -3.36
C PHE A 153 -24.82 1.84 -3.81
N VAL A 154 -25.36 0.74 -3.30
CA VAL A 154 -26.76 0.34 -3.45
C VAL A 154 -27.39 0.34 -2.07
N GLU A 155 -28.63 0.80 -1.99
CA GLU A 155 -29.39 0.78 -0.74
C GLU A 155 -29.82 -0.65 -0.41
N ASP A 156 -29.78 -1.02 0.87
CA ASP A 156 -30.15 -2.37 1.31
C ASP A 156 -31.59 -2.72 0.91
N GLU A 157 -32.51 -1.76 0.97
CA GLU A 157 -33.90 -1.92 0.51
C GLU A 157 -33.98 -2.34 -0.98
N THR A 158 -33.09 -1.81 -1.81
CA THR A 158 -33.03 -2.20 -3.24
C THR A 158 -32.63 -3.67 -3.38
N ILE A 159 -31.69 -4.15 -2.58
CA ILE A 159 -31.27 -5.56 -2.59
C ILE A 159 -32.40 -6.44 -2.06
N GLU A 160 -32.99 -6.10 -0.92
CA GLU A 160 -34.06 -6.87 -0.28
C GLU A 160 -35.28 -7.06 -1.19
N ASN A 161 -35.59 -6.05 -2.02
CA ASN A 161 -36.70 -6.12 -2.96
C ASN A 161 -36.44 -7.03 -4.17
N VAL A 162 -35.16 -7.30 -4.51
CA VAL A 162 -34.78 -8.14 -5.66
C VAL A 162 -34.54 -9.61 -5.27
N VAL A 163 -34.20 -9.88 -4.00
CA VAL A 163 -33.83 -11.23 -3.52
C VAL A 163 -35.04 -12.02 -2.96
N LYS A 164 -36.27 -11.52 -3.14
CA LYS A 164 -37.52 -12.26 -2.86
C LYS A 164 -37.80 -13.32 -3.91
#